data_AF-A0A2S6AZR3-F1
#
_entry.id   AF-A0A2S6AZR3-F1
#
_cell.length_a   1.000
_cell.length_b   1.000
_cell.length_c   1.000
_cell.angle_alpha   90.00
_cell.angle_beta   90.00
_cell.angle_gamma   90.00
#
_symmetry.space_group_name_H-M   'P 1'
#
loop_
_entity.id
_entity.type
_entity.pdbx_description
1 polymer ?
#
loop_
_entity_poly.entity_id
_entity_poly.type
_entity_poly.pdbx_seq_one_letter_code
_entity_poly.pdbx_strand_id
1 'polypeptide(L)'
;MQSSIDKKRDDTVISDVLSAQDIGDLPAPSLADAIETLTGAASTRDKTGALEISIRGLGAFLSSTNFNGREITNGSGDRSVNFNMFP
;
A
#
# COMPACT_ATOMS: atom_id res chain seq x y z
N MET A 1 -5.05 -2.09 -15.50
CA MET A 1 -6.14 -1.14 -15.88
C MET A 1 -7.58 -1.65 -15.76
N GLN A 2 -8.13 -2.48 -16.67
CA GLN A 2 -9.57 -2.82 -16.66
C GLN A 2 -10.02 -3.50 -15.35
N SER A 3 -9.22 -4.43 -14.84
CA SER A 3 -9.49 -5.14 -13.57
C SER A 3 -9.46 -4.24 -12.33
N SER A 4 -8.65 -3.19 -12.32
CA SER A 4 -8.59 -2.20 -11.23
C SER A 4 -9.86 -1.34 -11.19
N ILE A 5 -10.35 -0.94 -12.37
CA ILE A 5 -11.56 -0.12 -12.52
C ILE A 5 -12.79 -0.92 -12.10
N ASP A 6 -12.89 -2.19 -12.52
CA ASP A 6 -14.06 -3.01 -12.22
C ASP A 6 -14.15 -3.31 -10.71
N LYS A 7 -13.02 -3.63 -10.06
CA LYS A 7 -12.98 -3.77 -8.59
C LYS A 7 -13.38 -2.49 -7.86
N LYS A 8 -12.89 -1.33 -8.31
CA LYS A 8 -13.25 -0.04 -7.73
C LYS A 8 -14.73 0.32 -7.91
N ARG A 9 -15.39 -0.21 -8.95
CA ARG A 9 -16.83 -0.01 -9.20
C ARG A 9 -17.71 -0.88 -8.32
N ASP A 10 -17.27 -2.10 -8.01
CA ASP A 10 -18.04 -3.07 -7.24
C ASP A 10 -17.86 -2.90 -5.72
N ASP A 11 -16.89 -2.10 -5.27
CA ASP A 11 -16.60 -1.90 -3.86
C ASP A 11 -17.61 -0.96 -3.18
N THR A 12 -18.10 -1.37 -2.01
CA THR A 12 -19.06 -0.58 -1.21
C THR A 12 -18.38 0.48 -0.33
N VAL A 13 -17.05 0.54 -0.38
CA VAL A 13 -16.18 1.46 0.36
C VAL A 13 -15.34 2.28 -0.61
N ILE A 14 -14.73 3.38 -0.14
CA ILE A 14 -13.76 4.13 -0.94
C ILE A 14 -12.49 3.28 -1.07
N SER A 15 -12.39 2.53 -2.16
CA SER A 15 -11.24 1.71 -2.51
C SER A 15 -10.40 2.39 -3.60
N ASP A 16 -9.08 2.29 -3.48
CA ASP A 16 -8.18 2.52 -4.62
C ASP A 16 -7.44 1.22 -4.91
N VAL A 17 -7.35 0.86 -6.19
CA VAL A 17 -6.88 -0.45 -6.61
C VAL A 17 -5.73 -0.29 -7.58
N LEU A 18 -4.61 -0.90 -7.25
CA LEU A 18 -3.44 -0.99 -8.10
C LEU A 18 -3.36 -2.42 -8.68
N SER A 19 -3.31 -2.58 -9.99
CA SER A 19 -3.11 -3.91 -10.61
C SER A 19 -1.63 -4.21 -10.83
N ALA A 20 -1.31 -5.49 -10.98
CA ALA A 20 0.07 -5.94 -11.26
C ALA A 20 0.65 -5.34 -12.55
N GLN A 21 -0.19 -5.03 -13.54
CA GLN A 21 0.25 -4.31 -14.76
C GLN A 21 0.63 -2.87 -14.43
N ASP A 22 -0.18 -2.19 -13.61
CA ASP A 22 0.08 -0.81 -13.19
C ASP A 22 1.36 -0.74 -12.31
N ILE A 23 1.65 -1.77 -11.50
CA ILE A 23 2.91 -1.91 -10.75
C ILE A 23 4.10 -2.15 -11.71
N GLY A 24 3.95 -3.01 -12.71
CA GLY A 24 5.01 -3.33 -13.67
C GLY A 24 5.35 -2.19 -14.63
N ASP A 25 4.39 -1.31 -14.91
CA ASP A 25 4.57 -0.10 -15.74
C ASP A 25 5.17 1.08 -14.93
N LEU A 26 5.08 1.05 -13.60
CA LEU A 26 5.65 2.06 -12.72
C LEU A 26 7.13 1.76 -12.43
N PRO A 27 8.04 2.73 -12.57
CA PRO A 27 9.42 2.60 -12.10
C PRO A 27 9.48 2.75 -10.57
N ALA A 28 8.74 1.92 -9.84
CA ALA A 28 8.69 1.90 -8.39
C ALA A 28 9.68 0.85 -7.86
N PRO A 29 10.75 1.24 -7.13
CA PRO A 29 11.72 0.29 -6.59
C PRO A 29 11.19 -0.53 -5.40
N SER A 30 10.02 -0.17 -4.85
CA SER A 30 9.33 -0.92 -3.81
C SER A 30 7.80 -0.84 -3.97
N LEU A 31 7.09 -1.78 -3.36
CA LEU A 31 5.63 -1.75 -3.27
C LEU A 31 5.12 -0.48 -2.58
N ALA A 32 5.88 0.06 -1.62
CA ALA A 32 5.54 1.30 -0.92
C ALA A 32 5.48 2.51 -1.88
N ASP A 33 6.44 2.60 -2.79
CA ASP A 33 6.49 3.66 -3.81
C ASP A 33 5.32 3.54 -4.80
N ALA A 34 4.93 2.31 -5.12
CA ALA A 34 3.77 2.06 -5.98
C ALA A 34 2.46 2.49 -5.29
N ILE A 35 2.31 2.20 -3.99
CA ILE A 35 1.14 2.60 -3.19
C ILE A 35 1.07 4.12 -3.01
N GLU A 36 2.20 4.82 -2.96
CA GLU A 36 2.26 6.29 -2.87
C GLU A 36 1.61 7.00 -4.07
N THR A 37 1.44 6.31 -5.20
CA THR A 37 0.70 6.85 -6.35
C THR A 37 -0.82 6.96 -6.11
N LEU A 38 -1.34 6.26 -5.10
CA LEU A 38 -2.76 6.26 -4.76
C LEU A 38 -3.11 7.54 -3.99
N THR A 39 -4.27 8.10 -4.30
CA THR A 39 -4.67 9.37 -3.67
C THR A 39 -4.99 9.18 -2.19
N GLY A 40 -4.33 9.96 -1.34
CA GLY A 40 -4.50 9.87 0.12
C GLY A 40 -3.65 8.78 0.78
N ALA A 41 -2.79 8.09 0.03
CA ALA A 41 -1.65 7.38 0.60
C ALA A 41 -0.45 8.33 0.72
N ALA A 42 0.32 8.22 1.79
CA ALA A 42 1.59 8.92 1.94
C ALA A 42 2.62 8.00 2.58
N SER A 43 3.83 7.99 2.03
CA SER A 43 4.90 7.13 2.51
C SER A 43 5.73 7.78 3.62
N THR A 44 6.16 6.98 4.58
CA THR A 44 7.25 7.35 5.49
C THR A 44 8.52 6.70 4.98
N ARG A 45 9.54 7.52 4.71
CA ARG A 45 10.82 7.10 4.12
C ARG A 45 11.94 7.05 5.15
N ASP A 46 12.86 6.11 4.97
CA ASP A 46 14.16 6.10 5.62
C ASP A 46 15.30 6.25 4.60
N LYS A 47 16.54 5.96 5.01
CA LYS A 47 17.72 6.02 4.12
C LYS A 47 17.71 4.97 3.00
N THR A 48 16.83 3.97 3.07
CA THR A 48 16.76 2.84 2.13
C THR A 48 15.54 2.90 1.21
N GLY A 49 14.53 3.71 1.52
CA GLY A 49 13.37 3.91 0.64
C GLY A 49 12.09 4.22 1.41
N ALA A 50 10.95 4.07 0.74
CA ALA A 50 9.64 4.12 1.39
C ALA A 50 9.39 2.83 2.18
N LEU A 51 9.10 2.95 3.48
CA LEU A 51 8.93 1.81 4.37
C LEU A 51 7.48 1.60 4.75
N GLU A 52 6.80 2.65 5.21
CA GLU A 52 5.47 2.55 5.81
C GLU A 52 4.49 3.43 5.06
N ILE A 53 3.22 3.05 5.04
CA ILE A 53 2.15 3.81 4.39
C ILE A 53 1.19 4.35 5.44
N SER A 54 0.97 5.66 5.38
CA SER A 54 -0.09 6.37 6.09
C SER A 54 -1.26 6.60 5.15
N ILE A 55 -2.48 6.46 5.65
CA ILE A 55 -3.70 6.67 4.87
C ILE A 55 -4.42 7.88 5.44
N ARG A 56 -4.67 8.89 4.59
CA ARG A 56 -5.36 10.14 4.93
C ARG A 56 -4.72 10.90 6.10
N GLY A 57 -3.39 10.84 6.22
CA GLY A 57 -2.63 11.47 7.30
C GLY A 57 -2.75 10.76 8.66
N LEU A 58 -3.43 9.62 8.72
CA LEU A 58 -3.43 8.74 9.89
C LEU A 58 -2.13 7.94 9.89
N GLY A 59 -1.38 7.96 11.00
CA GLY A 59 -0.12 7.23 11.13
C GLY A 59 -0.24 5.76 10.73
N ALA A 60 0.83 5.17 10.20
CA ALA A 60 0.80 3.82 9.61
C ALA A 60 0.25 2.73 10.55
N PHE A 61 0.44 2.89 11.87
CA PHE A 61 -0.08 2.00 12.91
C PHE A 61 -1.61 2.00 13.06
N LEU A 62 -2.32 2.99 12.51
CA LEU A 62 -3.78 3.05 12.46
C LEU A 62 -4.37 2.43 11.18
N SER A 63 -3.51 1.97 10.26
CA SER A 63 -3.94 1.23 9.07
C SER A 63 -3.96 -0.28 9.34
N SER A 64 -4.86 -0.99 8.66
CA SER A 64 -4.85 -2.46 8.64
C SER A 64 -4.34 -2.91 7.27
N THR A 65 -3.32 -3.77 7.27
CA THR A 65 -2.74 -4.34 6.06
C THR A 65 -3.00 -5.83 6.05
N ASN A 66 -3.56 -6.33 4.95
CA ASN A 66 -3.86 -7.74 4.77
C ASN A 66 -3.24 -8.24 3.47
N PHE A 67 -2.66 -9.44 3.51
CA PHE A 67 -2.15 -10.13 2.33
C PHE A 67 -2.97 -11.41 2.12
N ASN A 68 -3.65 -11.52 0.96
CA ASN A 68 -4.55 -12.63 0.66
C ASN A 68 -5.60 -12.91 1.77
N GLY A 69 -6.11 -11.85 2.40
CA GLY A 69 -7.09 -11.94 3.48
C GLY A 69 -6.52 -12.27 4.86
N ARG A 70 -5.19 -12.35 5.01
CA ARG A 70 -4.52 -12.53 6.30
C ARG A 70 -3.83 -11.25 6.74
N GLU A 71 -4.08 -10.82 7.97
CA GLU A 71 -3.42 -9.66 8.57
C GLU A 71 -1.90 -9.85 8.58
N ILE A 72 -1.18 -8.83 8.12
CA ILE A 72 0.27 -8.77 8.19
C ILE A 72 0.65 -8.06 9.47
N THR A 73 1.56 -8.67 10.21
CA THR A 73 2.19 -8.07 11.38
C THR A 73 3.65 -7.80 11.10
N ASN A 74 4.23 -6.81 11.75
CA ASN A 74 5.66 -6.55 11.71
C ASN A 74 6.33 -7.13 12.97
N GLY A 75 7.66 -7.14 13.01
CA GLY A 75 8.42 -7.57 14.20
C GLY A 75 8.72 -6.45 15.21
N SER A 76 8.29 -5.22 14.95
CA SER A 76 8.40 -4.11 15.90
C SER A 76 7.15 -4.04 16.78
N GLY A 77 7.17 -3.28 17.87
CA GLY A 77 6.06 -3.21 18.82
C GLY A 77 4.79 -2.53 18.30
N ASP A 78 4.76 -2.11 17.03
CA ASP A 78 3.71 -1.30 16.42
C ASP A 78 2.98 -2.06 15.30
N ARG A 79 1.78 -1.60 14.92
CA ARG A 79 0.97 -2.23 13.85
C ARG A 79 1.35 -1.77 12.44
N SER A 80 2.37 -0.93 12.28
CA SER A 80 2.80 -0.47 10.95
C SER A 80 3.33 -1.64 10.13
N VAL A 81 3.20 -1.62 8.81
CA VAL A 81 3.81 -2.67 7.97
C VAL A 81 4.95 -2.06 7.19
N ASN A 82 6.10 -2.75 7.21
CA ASN A 82 7.23 -2.39 6.37
C ASN A 82 7.01 -3.01 4.97
N PHE A 83 6.76 -2.17 3.98
CA PHE A 83 6.45 -2.56 2.62
C PHE A 83 7.69 -2.91 1.77
N ASN A 84 8.92 -2.65 2.24
CA ASN A 84 10.15 -3.11 1.59
C ASN A 84 10.40 -4.62 1.73
N MET A 85 9.64 -5.31 2.59
CA MET A 85 9.72 -6.78 2.68
C MET A 85 8.96 -7.49 1.55
N PHE A 86 8.17 -6.76 0.78
CA PHE A 86 7.41 -7.28 -0.35
C PHE A 86 8.19 -7.06 -1.65
N PRO A 87 8.17 -8.06 -2.55
CA PRO A 87 8.83 -7.96 -3.85
C PRO A 87 8.21 -6.89 -4.75
#